data_AF-A0A852JG89-F1
#
_entry.id   AF-A0A852JG89-F1
#
_cell.length_a   1.000
_cell.length_b   1.000
_cell.length_c   1.000
_cell.angle_alpha   90.00
_cell.angle_beta   90.00
_cell.angle_gamma   90.00
#
_symmetry.space_group_name_H-M   'P 1'
#
loop_
_entity.id
_entity.type
_entity.pdbx_description
1 polymer ?
#
loop_
_entity_poly.entity_id
_entity_poly.type
_entity_poly.pdbx_seq_one_letter_code
_entity_poly.pdbx_strand_id
1 'polypeptide(L)' 'RLCAFLGRQLGAAALDAVVSNASFSAMRSNRMSNFSLSPAFILDLRRGPFLRKGEEG' A
#
# COMPACT_ATOMS: atom_id res chain seq x y z
N ARG A 1 -11.85 12.86 3.46
CA ARG A 1 -11.96 12.71 4.93
C ARG A 1 -10.60 12.78 5.61
N LEU A 2 -9.59 11.98 5.21
CA LEU A 2 -8.24 12.03 5.81
C LEU A 2 -7.52 13.38 5.60
N CYS A 3 -7.53 13.92 4.38
CA CYS A 3 -6.98 15.25 4.08
C CYS A 3 -7.57 16.37 4.95
N ALA A 4 -8.89 16.37 5.12
CA ALA A 4 -9.59 17.34 5.97
C ALA A 4 -9.25 17.15 7.46
N PHE A 5 -9.21 15.90 7.93
CA PHE A 5 -8.82 15.57 9.30
C PHE A 5 -7.40 16.03 9.63
N LEU A 6 -6.47 15.85 8.70
CA LEU A 6 -5.07 16.28 8.83
C LEU A 6 -4.87 17.78 8.56
N GLY A 7 -5.92 18.53 8.21
CA GLY A 7 -5.80 19.94 7.82
C GLY A 7 -4.98 20.17 6.54
N ARG A 8 -4.82 19.14 5.70
CA ARG A 8 -3.98 19.16 4.48
C ARG A 8 -4.83 18.87 3.25
N GLN A 9 -5.35 19.92 2.62
CA GLN A 9 -6.05 19.77 1.36
C GLN A 9 -5.08 19.53 0.20
N LEU A 10 -5.49 18.66 -0.71
CA LEU A 10 -4.73 18.31 -1.90
C LEU A 10 -5.50 18.75 -3.14
N GLY A 11 -4.78 19.22 -4.16
CA GLY A 11 -5.36 19.42 -5.48
C GLY A 11 -5.75 18.08 -6.12
N ALA A 12 -6.63 18.11 -7.13
CA ALA A 12 -7.18 16.92 -7.78
C ALA A 12 -6.09 15.94 -8.24
N ALA A 13 -5.08 16.42 -8.98
CA ALA A 13 -4.00 15.57 -9.47
C ALA A 13 -3.18 14.89 -8.34
N ALA A 14 -2.96 15.59 -7.23
CA ALA A 14 -2.25 15.03 -6.08
C ALA A 14 -3.12 13.99 -5.35
N LEU A 15 -4.42 14.22 -5.26
CA LEU A 15 -5.37 13.26 -4.70
C LEU A 15 -5.43 11.99 -5.56
N ASP A 16 -5.51 12.12 -6.89
CA ASP A 16 -5.49 10.99 -7.82
C ASP A 16 -4.20 10.17 -7.70
N ALA A 17 -3.06 10.86 -7.58
CA ALA A 17 -1.78 10.20 -7.35
C ALA A 17 -1.76 9.41 -6.02
N VAL A 18 -2.34 9.95 -4.94
CA VAL A 18 -2.47 9.23 -3.67
C VAL A 18 -3.34 7.99 -3.82
N VAL A 19 -4.51 8.12 -4.47
CA VAL A 19 -5.43 6.99 -4.69
C VAL A 19 -4.78 5.90 -5.52
N SER A 20 -4.10 6.27 -6.61
CA SER A 20 -3.40 5.32 -7.49
C SER A 20 -2.29 4.56 -6.75
N ASN A 21 -1.43 5.28 -6.02
CA ASN A 21 -0.31 4.67 -5.28
C ASN A 21 -0.76 3.85 -4.06
N ALA A 22 -1.88 4.22 -3.43
CA ALA A 22 -2.46 3.49 -2.31
C ALA A 22 -3.33 2.30 -2.74
N SER A 23 -3.48 2.06 -4.04
CA SER A 23 -4.19 0.87 -4.53
C SER A 23 -3.46 -0.42 -4.13
N PHE A 24 -4.21 -1.49 -3.87
CA PHE A 24 -3.63 -2.78 -3.48
C PHE A 24 -2.60 -3.30 -4.50
N SER A 25 -2.89 -3.17 -5.80
CA SER A 25 -1.97 -3.54 -6.87
C SER A 25 -0.65 -2.76 -6.79
N ALA A 26 -0.73 -1.42 -6.69
CA ALA A 26 0.44 -0.57 -6.61
C ALA A 26 1.28 -0.91 -5.37
N MET A 27 0.64 -1.02 -4.20
CA MET A 27 1.32 -1.39 -2.96
C MET A 27 1.94 -2.79 -3.00
N ARG A 28 1.29 -3.76 -3.65
CA ARG A 28 1.79 -5.14 -3.80
C ARG A 28 3.01 -5.22 -4.72
N SER A 29 3.09 -4.37 -5.74
CA SER A 29 4.25 -4.30 -6.64
C SER A 29 5.43 -3.51 -6.05
N ASN A 30 5.16 -2.56 -5.16
CA ASN A 30 6.19 -1.71 -4.56
C ASN A 30 6.94 -2.44 -3.42
N ARG A 31 8.24 -2.65 -3.62
CA ARG A 31 9.12 -3.35 -2.65
C ARG A 31 9.18 -2.69 -1.27
N MET A 32 8.99 -1.38 -1.21
CA MET A 32 9.01 -0.63 0.05
C MET A 32 7.74 -0.81 0.88
N SER A 33 6.63 -1.26 0.26
CA SER A 33 5.34 -1.46 0.95
C SER A 33 4.91 -2.93 1.03
N ASN A 34 5.41 -3.81 0.16
CA ASN A 34 5.00 -5.21 0.11
C ASN A 34 5.80 -6.14 1.04
N PHE A 35 6.73 -5.60 1.83
CA PHE A 35 7.58 -6.31 2.79
C PHE A 35 8.55 -7.35 2.18
N SER A 36 8.79 -7.31 0.87
CA SER A 36 9.78 -8.17 0.20
C SER A 36 11.22 -7.99 0.67
N LEU A 37 11.53 -6.85 1.28
CA LEU A 37 12.85 -6.55 1.85
C LEU A 37 13.01 -7.05 3.30
N SER A 38 11.98 -7.65 3.89
CA SER A 38 12.03 -8.18 5.25
C SER A 38 12.93 -9.44 5.31
N PRO A 39 13.79 -9.57 6.34
CA PRO A 39 14.52 -10.82 6.57
C PRO A 39 13.58 -12.02 6.72
N ALA A 40 13.99 -13.17 6.17
CA ALA A 40 13.15 -14.39 6.15
C ALA A 40 12.81 -14.93 7.55
N PHE A 41 13.61 -14.63 8.58
CA PHE A 41 13.33 -15.02 9.96
C PHE A 41 12.19 -14.18 10.59
N ILE A 42 11.89 -13.00 10.03
CA ILE A 42 10.74 -12.17 10.43
C ILE A 42 9.52 -12.53 9.58
N LEU A 43 9.71 -12.66 8.26
CA LEU A 43 8.64 -12.93 7.32
C LEU A 43 9.09 -13.89 6.21
N ASP A 44 8.65 -15.15 6.28
CA ASP A 44 8.93 -16.15 5.25
C ASP A 44 7.91 -16.05 4.10
N LEU A 45 8.25 -15.25 3.10
CA LEU A 45 7.41 -15.01 1.92
C LEU A 45 7.23 -16.23 1.01
N ARG A 46 7.98 -17.33 1.23
CA ARG A 46 7.75 -18.60 0.51
C ARG A 46 6.42 -19.25 0.91
N ARG A 47 5.92 -18.93 2.11
CA ARG A 47 4.62 -19.40 2.61
C ARG A 47 3.46 -18.56 2.10
N GLY A 48 3.76 -17.42 1.47
CA GLY A 48 2.79 -16.53 0.85
C GLY A 48 3.21 -15.06 0.98
N PRO A 49 2.68 -14.18 0.10
CA PRO A 49 2.98 -12.76 0.15
C PRO A 49 2.24 -12.07 1.30
N PHE A 50 2.83 -11.00 1.84
CA PHE A 50 2.22 -10.15 2.88
C PHE A 50 0.88 -9.55 2.40
N LEU A 51 0.89 -8.96 1.20
CA LEU A 51 -0.29 -8.43 0.53
C LEU A 51 -0.94 -9.55 -0.32
N ARG A 52 -1.83 -10.34 0.30
CA ARG A 52 -2.34 -11.60 -0.27
C ARG A 52 -3.50 -11.45 -1.26
N LYS A 53 -4.61 -10.86 -0.83
CA LYS A 53 -5.86 -10.75 -1.64
C LYS A 53 -6.32 -9.32 -1.89
N GLY A 54 -6.46 -8.53 -0.84
CA GLY A 54 -6.89 -7.13 -0.97
C GLY A 54 -8.32 -6.96 -1.46
N GLU A 55 -9.20 -7.89 -1.11
CA GLU A 55 -10.62 -7.91 -1.50
C GLU A 55 -11.51 -8.11 -0.26
N GLU A 56 -12.73 -7.58 -0.32
CA GLU A 56 -13.80 -7.91 0.62
C GLU A 56 -14.43 -9.25 0.21
N GLY A 57 -14.92 -10.01 1.20
CA GLY A 57 -15.48 -11.36 0.99
C GLY A 57 -16.92 -11.35 0.53
#